data_AF-A0A354EVT7-F1
#
_entry.id   AF-A0A354EVT7-F1
#
_cell.length_a   1.000
_cell.length_b   1.000
_cell.length_c   1.000
_cell.angle_alpha   90.00
_cell.angle_beta   90.00
_cell.angle_gamma   90.00
#
_symmetry.space_group_name_H-M   'P 1'
#
loop_
_entity.id
_entity.type
_entity.pdbx_description
1 polymer ?
#
loop_
_entity_poly.entity_id
_entity_poly.type
_entity_poly.pdbx_seq_one_letter_code
_entity_poly.pdbx_strand_id
1 'polypeptide(L)' 'TEDFAAAMTALAALRAPVDAFFEAVMVNSDVAEERDNRLKLLGQVRGVMGQVADFGQIAG' A
#
# COMPACT_ATOMS: atom_id res chain seq x y z
N THR A 1 17.24 9.55 -16.02
CA THR A 1 16.39 10.34 -15.10
C THR A 1 14.90 10.07 -15.28
N GLU A 2 14.46 9.51 -16.43
CA GLU A 2 13.05 9.15 -16.69
C GLU A 2 12.48 8.04 -15.78
N ASP A 3 13.32 7.13 -15.28
CA ASP A 3 12.90 6.00 -14.43
C ASP A 3 12.26 6.44 -13.11
N PHE A 4 12.78 7.50 -12.49
CA PHE A 4 12.26 7.98 -11.21
C PHE A 4 10.87 8.60 -11.34
N ALA A 5 10.66 9.41 -12.38
CA ALA A 5 9.34 10.01 -12.65
C ALA A 5 8.29 8.93 -13.00
N ALA A 6 8.70 7.91 -13.76
CA ALA A 6 7.84 6.77 -14.09
C ALA A 6 7.48 5.95 -12.84
N ALA A 7 8.48 5.66 -11.99
CA ALA A 7 8.25 5.00 -10.70
C ALA A 7 7.30 5.81 -9.82
N MET A 8 7.58 7.09 -9.57
CA MET A 8 6.71 7.95 -8.76
C MET A 8 5.27 8.05 -9.29
N THR A 9 5.10 8.03 -10.61
CA THR A 9 3.76 8.01 -11.24
C THR A 9 3.03 6.69 -10.99
N ALA A 10 3.71 5.55 -11.13
CA ALA A 10 3.14 4.24 -10.82
C ALA A 10 2.73 4.12 -9.35
N LEU A 11 3.49 4.73 -8.44
CA LEU A 11 3.19 4.77 -7.01
C LEU A 11 2.00 5.67 -6.68
N ALA A 12 1.92 6.83 -7.32
CA ALA A 12 0.77 7.72 -7.19
C ALA A 12 -0.53 7.02 -7.64
N ALA A 13 -0.46 6.16 -8.66
CA ALA A 13 -1.61 5.38 -9.13
C ALA A 13 -2.12 4.35 -8.11
N LEU A 14 -1.28 3.90 -7.15
CA LEU A 14 -1.69 2.99 -6.08
C LEU A 14 -2.48 3.71 -4.96
N ARG A 15 -2.46 5.05 -4.90
CA ARG A 15 -3.16 5.82 -3.87
C ARG A 15 -4.67 5.55 -3.87
N ALA A 16 -5.32 5.74 -5.03
CA ALA A 16 -6.77 5.60 -5.17
C ALA A 16 -7.30 4.19 -4.81
N PRO A 17 -6.74 3.08 -5.32
CA PRO A 17 -7.23 1.75 -4.95
C PRO A 17 -6.98 1.41 -3.48
N VAL A 18 -5.90 1.93 -2.86
CA VAL A 18 -5.64 1.75 -1.43
C VAL A 18 -6.65 2.53 -0.59
N ASP A 19 -6.90 3.79 -0.91
CA ASP A 19 -7.89 4.62 -0.22
C ASP A 19 -9.30 4.00 -0.33
N ALA A 20 -9.69 3.52 -1.52
CA ALA A 20 -10.98 2.84 -1.73
C ALA A 20 -11.13 1.56 -0.91
N PHE A 21 -10.05 0.79 -0.74
CA PHE A 21 -10.06 -0.38 0.14
C PHE A 21 -10.32 0.02 1.59
N PHE A 22 -9.64 1.04 2.10
CA PHE A 22 -9.82 1.50 3.48
C PHE A 22 -11.18 2.13 3.74
N GLU A 23 -11.76 2.78 2.74
CA GLU A 23 -13.10 3.38 2.86
C GLU A 23 -14.20 2.31 2.88
N ALA A 24 -14.03 1.23 2.13
CA ALA A 24 -15.00 0.14 2.05
C ALA A 24 -14.84 -0.93 3.15
N VAL A 25 -13.69 -0.99 3.83
CA VAL A 25 -13.35 -2.11 4.72
C VAL A 25 -13.03 -1.64 6.14
N MET A 26 -13.89 -2.01 7.09
CA MET A 26 -13.61 -1.83 8.51
C MET A 26 -12.54 -2.82 8.98
N VAL A 27 -11.29 -2.34 9.10
CA VAL A 27 -10.13 -3.18 9.47
C VAL A 27 -10.34 -3.91 10.79
N ASN A 28 -10.80 -3.20 11.82
CA ASN A 28 -11.00 -3.76 13.15
C ASN A 28 -12.38 -4.40 13.28
N SER A 29 -12.65 -5.43 12.48
CA SER A 29 -13.90 -6.19 12.55
C SER A 29 -14.10 -6.83 13.93
N ASP A 30 -15.35 -6.92 14.37
CA ASP A 30 -15.72 -7.73 15.54
C ASP A 30 -15.60 -9.24 15.25
N VAL A 31 -15.61 -9.62 13.96
CA VAL A 31 -15.36 -10.99 13.53
C VAL A 31 -13.85 -11.24 13.47
N ALA A 32 -13.35 -12.14 14.32
CA ALA A 32 -11.92 -12.39 14.48
C ALA A 32 -11.22 -12.83 13.18
N GLU A 33 -11.85 -13.69 12.38
CA GLU A 33 -11.31 -14.17 11.10
C GLU A 33 -11.18 -13.04 10.06
N GLU A 34 -12.17 -12.16 9.99
CA GLU A 34 -12.13 -11.00 9.10
C GLU A 34 -11.03 -10.02 9.50
N ARG A 35 -10.91 -9.75 10.81
CA ARG A 35 -9.88 -8.88 11.35
C ARG A 35 -8.48 -9.42 11.06
N ASP A 36 -8.26 -10.72 11.24
CA ASP A 36 -6.99 -11.37 10.93
C ASP A 36 -6.63 -11.26 9.43
N ASN A 37 -7.60 -11.54 8.55
CA ASN A 37 -7.41 -11.40 7.10
C ASN A 37 -7.09 -9.95 6.68
N ARG A 38 -7.79 -8.98 7.26
CA ARG A 38 -7.57 -7.55 6.97
C ARG A 38 -6.20 -7.10 7.46
N LEU A 39 -5.78 -7.50 8.66
CA LEU A 39 -4.45 -7.19 9.19
C LEU A 39 -3.32 -7.80 8.35
N LYS A 40 -3.50 -9.04 7.85
CA LYS A 40 -2.54 -9.66 6.91
C LYS A 40 -2.41 -8.87 5.62
N LEU A 41 -3.54 -8.46 5.03
CA LEU A 41 -3.55 -7.64 3.82
C LEU A 41 -2.86 -6.29 4.05
N LEU A 42 -3.08 -5.65 5.20
CA LEU A 42 -2.37 -4.41 5.57
C LEU A 42 -0.86 -4.62 5.71
N GLY A 43 -0.44 -5.75 6.26
CA GLY A 43 0.98 -6.13 6.30
C GLY A 43 1.59 -6.23 4.90
N GLN A 44 0.86 -6.82 3.95
CA GLN A 44 1.31 -6.92 2.55
C GLN A 44 1.39 -5.55 1.87
N VAL A 45 0.36 -4.72 2.01
CA VAL A 45 0.34 -3.35 1.46
C VAL A 45 1.51 -2.54 2.03
N ARG A 46 1.75 -2.60 3.35
CA ARG A 46 2.90 -1.96 3.98
C ARG A 46 4.23 -2.47 3.42
N GLY A 47 4.35 -3.78 3.18
CA GLY A 47 5.55 -4.37 2.60
C GLY A 47 5.85 -3.83 1.21
N VAL A 48 4.85 -3.79 0.34
CA VAL A 48 4.99 -3.25 -1.03
C VAL A 48 5.33 -1.75 -0.98
N MET A 49 4.66 -0.97 -0.14
CA MET A 49 4.94 0.47 0.02
C MET A 49 6.33 0.73 0.64
N GLY A 50 6.85 -0.18 1.46
CA GLY A 50 8.21 -0.12 1.98
C GLY A 50 9.27 -0.30 0.88
N GLN A 51 9.12 -1.33 0.04
CA GLN A 51 10.03 -1.56 -1.09
C GLN A 51 10.11 -0.34 -2.01
N VAL A 52 8.96 0.27 -2.23
CA VAL A 52 8.81 1.52 -2.97
C VAL A 52 9.57 2.69 -2.34
N ALA A 53 9.44 2.87 -1.01
CA ALA A 53 10.15 3.91 -0.29
C ALA A 53 11.67 3.69 -0.32
N ASP A 54 12.12 2.45 -0.27
CA ASP A 54 13.53 2.07 -0.40
C ASP A 54 14.08 2.44 -1.79
N PHE A 55 13.32 2.24 -2.88
CA PHE A 55 13.70 2.73 -4.21
C PHE A 55 13.80 4.26 -4.25
N GLY A 56 12.95 4.97 -3.52
CA GLY A 56 13.03 6.42 -3.36
C GLY A 56 14.31 6.89 -2.67
N GLN A 57 14.87 6.10 -1.75
CA GLN A 57 16.15 6.39 -1.08
C GLN A 57 17.37 6.14 -1.96
N ILE A 58 17.34 5.12 -2.84
CA ILE A 58 18.48 4.76 -3.70
C ILE A 58 18.60 5.71 -4.90
N ALA A 59 17.49 6.25 -5.37
CA ALA A 59 17.45 7.18 -6.51
C ALA A 59 17.64 8.66 -6.14
N GLY A 60 17.75 8.98 -4.84
CA GLY A 60 17.96 10.32 -4.29
C GLY A 60 19.42 10.71 -4.13
#